data_AF-A0A931K2U1-F1
#
_entry.id   AF-A0A931K2U1-F1
#
_cell.length_a   1.000
_cell.length_b   1.000
_cell.length_c   1.000
_cell.angle_alpha   90.00
_cell.angle_beta   90.00
_cell.angle_gamma   90.00
#
_symmetry.space_group_name_H-M   'P 1'
#
loop_
_entity.id
_entity.type
_entity.pdbx_description
1 polymer ?
#
loop_
_entity_poly.entity_id
_entity_poly.type
_entity_poly.pdbx_seq_one_letter_code
_entity_poly.pdbx_strand_id
1 'polypeptide(L)'
;MIVVVAAFAAGCFYADEPLIERRFADRGIEPGFYTHAPVDPVTQEEWAPPTWEGEIRYHRDRRYRANMENFPHQGVRMRSLGGNVYVAEVPDRDGEPIYSYGLLFVYEGGVIAYHIPACSDLSEAGRGATGLDIDEEGACKIDDLETLEAAFSAYLREHEGSLRIDGIYRRVGD
;
A
#
# COMPACT_ATOMS: atom_id res chain seq x y z
N MET A 1 -1.37 20.97 14.96
CA MET A 1 -0.46 20.78 13.82
C MET A 1 -1.21 19.98 12.79
N ILE A 2 -1.67 20.65 11.73
CA ILE A 2 -2.44 20.01 10.65
C ILE A 2 -1.38 19.38 9.74
N VAL A 3 -1.18 18.06 9.85
CA VAL A 3 -0.44 17.31 8.84
C VAL A 3 -1.44 17.04 7.73
N VAL A 4 -1.24 17.70 6.60
CA VAL A 4 -2.05 17.58 5.39
C VAL A 4 -1.95 16.14 4.89
N VAL A 5 -2.94 15.31 5.22
CA VAL A 5 -3.18 14.02 4.57
C VAL A 5 -4.03 14.31 3.33
N ALA A 6 -3.47 15.02 2.36
CA ALA A 6 -4.16 15.34 1.10
C ALA A 6 -3.20 15.29 -0.09
N ALA A 7 -2.25 14.36 -0.06
CA ALA A 7 -1.25 14.18 -1.13
C ALA A 7 -1.22 12.75 -1.69
N PHE A 8 -2.34 12.02 -1.60
CA PHE A 8 -2.48 10.66 -2.16
C PHE A 8 -3.36 10.59 -3.41
N ALA A 9 -3.74 11.73 -4.01
CA ALA A 9 -4.59 11.73 -5.19
C ALA A 9 -3.79 11.77 -6.50
N ALA A 10 -2.73 12.58 -6.58
CA ALA A 10 -1.97 12.72 -7.83
C ALA A 10 -1.12 11.47 -8.08
N GLY A 11 -1.29 10.84 -9.25
CA GLY A 11 -0.47 9.73 -9.67
C GLY A 11 -0.91 8.36 -9.19
N CYS A 12 -1.91 8.16 -8.33
CA CYS A 12 -2.13 6.85 -7.69
C CYS A 12 -2.93 5.84 -8.53
N PHE A 13 -2.88 4.57 -8.14
CA PHE A 13 -3.88 3.57 -8.55
C PHE A 13 -5.04 3.60 -7.56
N TYR A 14 -6.28 3.64 -8.05
CA TYR A 14 -7.46 3.73 -7.19
C TYR A 14 -8.68 2.96 -7.73
N ALA A 15 -9.69 2.77 -6.87
CA ALA A 15 -10.99 2.20 -7.22
C ALA A 15 -12.13 2.85 -6.40
N ASP A 16 -13.35 2.84 -6.94
CA ASP A 16 -14.56 3.34 -6.25
C ASP A 16 -15.19 2.28 -5.32
N GLU A 17 -14.76 1.03 -5.45
CA GLU A 17 -15.23 -0.10 -4.67
C GLU A 17 -14.06 -0.98 -4.23
N PRO A 18 -14.18 -1.72 -3.10
CA PRO A 18 -13.09 -2.56 -2.62
C PRO A 18 -12.88 -3.77 -3.54
N LEU A 19 -11.80 -3.75 -4.31
CA LEU A 19 -11.39 -4.86 -5.18
C LEU A 19 -10.85 -6.07 -4.40
N ILE A 20 -10.18 -5.83 -3.27
CA ILE A 20 -9.73 -6.90 -2.38
C ILE A 20 -10.87 -7.26 -1.43
N GLU A 21 -11.81 -8.03 -1.94
CA GLU A 21 -12.89 -8.56 -1.13
C GLU A 21 -12.37 -9.48 -0.01
N ARG A 22 -13.20 -9.68 1.02
CA ARG A 22 -12.91 -10.57 2.16
C ARG A 22 -12.44 -11.98 1.76
N ARG A 23 -12.93 -12.51 0.63
CA ARG A 23 -12.58 -13.85 0.13
C ARG A 23 -11.20 -13.91 -0.53
N PHE A 24 -10.70 -12.79 -1.04
CA PHE A 24 -9.40 -12.68 -1.70
C PHE A 24 -8.31 -12.12 -0.76
N ALA A 25 -8.72 -11.60 0.40
CA ALA A 25 -7.81 -11.02 1.37
C ALA A 25 -6.93 -12.07 2.05
N ASP A 26 -5.63 -11.96 1.83
CA ASP A 26 -4.57 -12.78 2.41
C ASP A 26 -4.12 -12.25 3.79
N ARG A 27 -3.33 -13.06 4.49
CA ARG A 27 -2.65 -12.67 5.73
C ARG A 27 -1.15 -12.58 5.47
N GLY A 28 -0.63 -11.37 5.32
CA GLY A 28 0.81 -11.13 5.20
C GLY A 28 1.44 -10.75 6.53
N ILE A 29 0.79 -9.87 7.30
CA ILE A 29 1.32 -9.34 8.55
C ILE A 29 0.85 -10.19 9.73
N GLU A 30 1.78 -10.57 10.60
CA GLU A 30 1.49 -11.21 11.87
C GLU A 30 0.94 -10.21 12.89
N PRO A 31 0.01 -10.61 13.77
CA PRO A 31 -0.39 -9.75 14.89
C PRO A 31 0.80 -9.47 15.81
N GLY A 32 0.94 -8.23 16.27
CA GLY A 32 2.05 -7.84 17.15
C GLY A 32 2.13 -6.34 17.36
N PHE A 33 3.08 -5.91 18.20
CA PHE A 33 3.40 -4.49 18.36
C PHE A 33 4.40 -4.08 17.28
N TYR A 34 4.17 -2.96 16.61
CA TYR A 34 5.01 -2.47 15.53
C TYR A 34 5.39 -1.01 15.76
N THR A 35 6.58 -0.64 15.32
CA THR A 35 6.96 0.75 15.02
C THR A 35 6.86 1.01 13.53
N HIS A 36 6.70 2.28 13.16
CA HIS A 36 6.65 2.75 11.79
C HIS A 36 7.46 4.01 11.63
N ALA A 37 8.25 4.07 10.56
CA ALA A 37 8.95 5.26 10.13
C ALA A 37 8.84 5.42 8.60
N PRO A 38 8.48 6.62 8.12
CA PRO A 38 8.63 6.98 6.71
C PRO A 38 10.10 6.97 6.30
N VAL A 39 10.34 6.86 5.01
CA VAL A 39 11.65 7.02 4.38
C VAL A 39 11.66 8.33 3.60
N ASP A 40 12.75 9.09 3.67
CA ASP A 40 12.91 10.32 2.90
C ASP A 40 12.96 10.00 1.39
N PRO A 41 12.11 10.64 0.56
CA PRO A 41 12.02 10.32 -0.86
C PRO A 41 13.26 10.72 -1.67
N VAL A 42 14.14 11.58 -1.13
CA VAL A 42 15.36 12.07 -1.79
C VAL A 42 16.59 11.31 -1.29
N THR A 43 16.77 11.20 0.03
CA THR A 43 17.97 10.56 0.59
C THR A 43 17.84 9.05 0.76
N GLN A 44 16.61 8.51 0.71
CA GLN A 44 16.29 7.11 1.05
C GLN A 44 16.70 6.72 2.48
N GLU A 45 16.89 7.71 3.36
CA GLU A 45 17.13 7.49 4.77
C GLU A 45 15.80 7.38 5.53
N GLU A 46 15.71 6.39 6.41
CA GLU A 46 14.58 6.24 7.30
C GLU A 46 14.55 7.37 8.34
N TRP A 47 13.36 7.92 8.59
CA TRP A 47 13.18 8.93 9.62
C TRP A 47 13.43 8.36 11.02
N ALA A 48 14.11 9.13 11.85
CA ALA A 48 14.34 8.79 13.24
C ALA A 48 13.99 9.98 14.16
N PRO A 49 13.27 9.77 15.27
CA PRO A 49 12.70 8.50 15.76
C PRO A 49 11.49 8.02 14.93
N PRO A 50 10.99 6.78 15.16
CA PRO A 50 9.74 6.31 14.54
C PRO A 50 8.58 7.29 14.75
N THR A 51 7.74 7.45 13.73
CA THR A 51 6.62 8.40 13.75
C THR A 51 5.33 7.79 14.31
N TRP A 52 5.26 6.47 14.38
CA TRP A 52 4.12 5.76 14.94
C TRP A 52 4.55 4.45 15.60
N GLU A 53 3.83 4.06 16.65
CA GLU A 53 3.96 2.77 17.30
C GLU A 53 2.59 2.26 17.76
N GLY A 54 2.38 0.94 17.73
CA GLY A 54 1.13 0.36 18.18
C GLY A 54 0.96 -1.11 17.82
N GLU A 55 -0.03 -1.74 18.46
CA GLU A 55 -0.39 -3.11 18.17
C GLU A 55 -1.25 -3.21 16.90
N ILE A 56 -0.76 -3.94 15.90
CA ILE A 56 -1.48 -4.27 14.68
C ILE A 56 -2.16 -5.62 14.87
N ARG A 57 -3.46 -5.67 14.58
CA ARG A 57 -4.28 -6.89 14.66
C ARG A 57 -5.00 -7.15 13.34
N TYR A 58 -5.28 -8.43 13.10
CA TYR A 58 -6.07 -8.87 11.96
C TYR A 58 -7.50 -9.21 12.38
N HIS A 59 -8.48 -8.55 11.78
CA HIS A 59 -9.89 -8.63 12.20
C HIS A 59 -10.71 -9.62 11.35
N ARG A 60 -11.94 -9.90 11.80
CA ARG A 60 -12.86 -10.89 11.16
C ARG A 60 -13.27 -10.51 9.74
N ASP A 61 -13.27 -9.22 9.43
CA ASP A 61 -13.51 -8.61 8.11
C ASP A 61 -12.26 -8.62 7.21
N ARG A 62 -11.20 -9.30 7.66
CA ARG A 62 -9.91 -9.45 6.96
C ARG A 62 -9.14 -8.14 6.79
N ARG A 63 -9.47 -7.11 7.58
CA ARG A 63 -8.76 -5.82 7.61
C ARG A 63 -7.78 -5.77 8.77
N TYR A 64 -6.63 -5.14 8.55
CA TYR A 64 -5.67 -4.82 9.59
C TYR A 64 -6.05 -3.51 10.27
N ARG A 65 -5.97 -3.47 11.59
CA ARG A 65 -6.26 -2.27 12.38
C ARG A 65 -5.31 -2.20 13.56
N ALA A 66 -5.06 -0.99 14.03
CA ALA A 66 -4.41 -0.77 15.31
C ALA A 66 -5.33 -0.01 16.24
N ASN A 67 -5.18 -0.22 17.55
CA ASN A 67 -5.97 0.46 18.59
C ASN A 67 -5.37 1.83 18.96
N MET A 68 -4.41 2.33 18.19
CA MET A 68 -3.76 3.62 18.39
C MET A 68 -4.32 4.66 17.43
N GLU A 69 -4.44 5.89 17.91
CA GLU A 69 -4.79 7.03 17.05
C GLU A 69 -3.79 7.15 15.90
N ASN A 70 -4.27 7.61 14.74
CA ASN A 70 -3.45 7.95 13.58
C ASN A 70 -2.64 6.79 12.94
N PHE A 71 -2.98 5.51 13.14
CA PHE A 71 -2.34 4.41 12.40
C PHE A 71 -2.42 4.67 10.88
N PRO A 72 -1.29 4.79 10.14
CA PRO A 72 -1.30 5.35 8.78
C PRO A 72 -1.92 4.45 7.69
N HIS A 73 -2.16 3.18 7.99
CA HIS A 73 -2.81 2.24 7.05
C HIS A 73 -4.03 1.54 7.66
N GLN A 74 -4.83 2.29 8.43
CA GLN A 74 -6.03 1.77 9.10
C GLN A 74 -6.99 1.13 8.10
N GLY A 75 -7.40 -0.11 8.40
CA GLY A 75 -8.37 -0.83 7.59
C GLY A 75 -7.77 -1.51 6.36
N VAL A 76 -6.44 -1.57 6.20
CA VAL A 76 -5.82 -2.17 5.01
C VAL A 76 -6.21 -3.64 4.82
N ARG A 77 -6.47 -4.04 3.57
CA ARG A 77 -6.52 -5.45 3.14
C ARG A 77 -5.33 -5.75 2.24
N MET A 78 -4.92 -7.01 2.22
CA MET A 78 -3.76 -7.43 1.43
C MET A 78 -4.15 -8.54 0.48
N ARG A 79 -3.56 -8.53 -0.71
CA ARG A 79 -3.63 -9.61 -1.69
C ARG A 79 -2.22 -10.01 -2.07
N SER A 80 -1.89 -11.29 -1.98
CA SER A 80 -0.55 -11.78 -2.36
C SER A 80 -0.37 -11.75 -3.87
N LEU A 81 0.77 -11.23 -4.33
CA LEU A 81 1.24 -11.37 -5.72
C LEU A 81 2.25 -12.53 -5.85
N GLY A 82 2.47 -13.29 -4.77
CA GLY A 82 3.47 -14.35 -4.67
C GLY A 82 4.70 -13.95 -3.84
N GLY A 83 5.39 -14.96 -3.32
CA GLY A 83 6.57 -14.76 -2.45
C GLY A 83 6.22 -13.91 -1.22
N ASN A 84 7.03 -12.88 -0.97
CA ASN A 84 6.86 -11.92 0.11
C ASN A 84 6.14 -10.63 -0.31
N VAL A 85 5.54 -10.58 -1.51
CA VAL A 85 4.98 -9.36 -2.10
C VAL A 85 3.45 -9.37 -2.04
N TYR A 86 2.88 -8.24 -1.63
CA TYR A 86 1.45 -8.04 -1.52
C TYR A 86 1.04 -6.69 -2.10
N VAL A 87 -0.16 -6.63 -2.71
CA VAL A 87 -0.88 -5.37 -2.90
C VAL A 87 -1.69 -5.07 -1.64
N ALA A 88 -1.61 -3.84 -1.16
CA ALA A 88 -2.40 -3.30 -0.07
C ALA A 88 -3.52 -2.41 -0.62
N GLU A 89 -4.77 -2.72 -0.27
CA GLU A 89 -5.93 -1.84 -0.45
C GLU A 89 -6.12 -1.02 0.82
N VAL A 90 -5.96 0.30 0.72
CA VAL A 90 -6.17 1.26 1.80
C VAL A 90 -7.44 2.06 1.52
N PRO A 91 -8.46 1.99 2.39
CA PRO A 91 -9.64 2.83 2.24
C PRO A 91 -9.28 4.29 2.52
N ASP A 92 -9.88 5.21 1.76
CA ASP A 92 -9.81 6.64 2.06
C ASP A 92 -10.46 6.93 3.43
N ARG A 93 -9.94 7.95 4.11
CA ARG A 93 -10.32 8.34 5.47
C ARG A 93 -11.35 9.46 5.50
N ASP A 94 -11.48 10.21 4.40
CA ASP A 94 -12.15 11.50 4.38
C ASP A 94 -13.58 11.49 3.81
N GLY A 95 -14.13 10.31 3.52
CA GLY A 95 -15.57 10.09 3.44
C GLY A 95 -16.11 9.65 2.07
N GLU A 96 -15.35 9.81 0.99
CA GLU A 96 -15.68 9.18 -0.29
C GLU A 96 -15.19 7.72 -0.29
N PRO A 97 -15.92 6.77 -0.89
CA PRO A 97 -15.55 5.35 -0.91
C PRO A 97 -14.41 5.07 -1.89
N ILE A 98 -13.34 5.86 -1.86
CA ILE A 98 -12.17 5.66 -2.71
C ILE A 98 -11.22 4.69 -2.00
N TYR A 99 -10.66 3.76 -2.76
CA TYR A 99 -9.65 2.83 -2.30
C TYR A 99 -8.37 3.08 -3.07
N SER A 100 -7.26 3.25 -2.37
CA SER A 100 -5.92 3.41 -2.95
C SER A 100 -5.10 2.13 -2.79
N TYR A 101 -4.15 1.93 -3.69
CA TYR A 101 -3.36 0.70 -3.72
C TYR A 101 -1.86 0.97 -3.56
N GLY A 102 -1.22 0.17 -2.71
CA GLY A 102 0.22 0.21 -2.45
C GLY A 102 0.87 -1.18 -2.54
N LEU A 103 2.19 -1.22 -2.61
CA LEU A 103 2.98 -2.45 -2.54
C LEU A 103 3.52 -2.66 -1.14
N LEU A 104 3.47 -3.91 -0.66
CA LEU A 104 4.06 -4.34 0.60
C LEU A 104 5.03 -5.49 0.35
N PHE A 105 6.21 -5.38 0.97
CA PHE A 105 7.23 -6.42 1.03
C PHE A 105 7.35 -6.89 2.46
N VAL A 106 6.92 -8.13 2.73
CA VAL A 106 6.82 -8.68 4.09
C VAL A 106 7.95 -9.67 4.34
N TYR A 107 8.93 -9.28 5.15
CA TYR A 107 10.08 -10.11 5.47
C TYR A 107 9.88 -10.89 6.77
N GLU A 108 10.57 -12.02 6.89
CA GLU A 108 10.66 -12.77 8.13
C GLU A 108 11.15 -11.89 9.30
N GLY A 109 10.72 -12.19 10.51
CA GLY A 109 11.02 -11.37 11.69
C GLY A 109 10.16 -10.11 11.84
N GLY A 110 9.14 -9.94 11.00
CA GLY A 110 8.15 -8.87 11.15
C GLY A 110 8.62 -7.51 10.65
N VAL A 111 9.49 -7.47 9.64
CA VAL A 111 9.83 -6.25 8.91
C VAL A 111 8.92 -6.14 7.68
N ILE A 112 8.24 -5.01 7.53
CA ILE A 112 7.39 -4.76 6.36
C ILE A 112 7.82 -3.43 5.75
N ALA A 113 8.25 -3.45 4.50
CA ALA A 113 8.52 -2.23 3.73
C ALA A 113 7.36 -1.97 2.77
N TYR A 114 7.04 -0.71 2.49
CA TYR A 114 6.01 -0.37 1.53
C TYR A 114 6.48 0.65 0.50
N HIS A 115 5.84 0.59 -0.66
CA HIS A 115 5.99 1.55 -1.77
C HIS A 115 4.59 1.97 -2.22
N ILE A 116 4.43 3.25 -2.52
CA ILE A 116 3.22 3.88 -3.05
C ILE A 116 3.49 4.12 -4.54
N PRO A 117 3.04 3.21 -5.41
CA PRO A 117 3.30 3.30 -6.83
C PRO A 117 2.46 4.42 -7.46
N ALA A 118 3.08 5.17 -8.36
CA ALA A 118 2.36 6.09 -9.21
C ALA A 118 2.04 5.44 -10.56
N CYS A 119 0.78 5.46 -11.01
CA CYS A 119 0.38 5.00 -12.34
C CYS A 119 1.10 5.75 -13.47
N SER A 120 1.45 7.02 -13.27
CA SER A 120 2.29 7.77 -14.20
C SER A 120 3.67 7.13 -14.42
N ASP A 121 4.17 6.38 -13.43
CA ASP A 121 5.46 5.69 -13.51
C ASP A 121 5.37 4.34 -14.23
N LEU A 122 4.16 3.85 -14.51
CA LEU A 122 3.98 2.71 -15.42
C LEU A 122 4.18 3.21 -16.85
N SER A 123 4.85 2.45 -17.71
CA SER A 123 5.02 2.86 -19.10
C SER A 123 3.68 2.90 -19.85
N GLU A 124 3.59 3.64 -20.97
CA GLU A 124 2.39 3.60 -21.82
C GLU A 124 2.09 2.18 -22.32
N ALA A 125 3.14 1.40 -22.63
CA ALA A 125 3.01 0.00 -22.99
C ALA A 125 2.50 -0.86 -21.82
N GLY A 126 2.98 -0.61 -20.60
CA GLY A 126 2.52 -1.28 -19.38
C GLY A 126 1.06 -1.00 -19.09
N ARG A 127 0.65 0.28 -19.15
CA ARG A 127 -0.75 0.71 -19.02
C ARG A 127 -1.65 0.10 -20.10
N GLY A 128 -1.22 0.16 -21.36
CA GLY A 128 -1.97 -0.40 -22.49
C GLY A 128 -2.14 -1.92 -22.41
N ALA A 129 -1.14 -2.64 -21.88
CA ALA A 129 -1.23 -4.09 -21.67
C ALA A 129 -2.23 -4.48 -20.57
N THR A 130 -2.52 -3.58 -19.63
CA THR A 130 -3.47 -3.80 -18.53
C THR A 130 -4.79 -3.06 -18.74
N GLY A 131 -4.98 -2.39 -19.87
CA GLY A 131 -6.19 -1.62 -20.16
C GLY A 131 -6.39 -0.42 -19.23
N LEU A 132 -5.32 0.14 -18.67
CA LEU A 132 -5.38 1.30 -17.79
C LEU A 132 -5.17 2.59 -18.59
N ASP A 133 -5.99 3.58 -18.27
CA ASP A 133 -5.86 4.95 -18.76
C ASP A 133 -5.53 5.88 -17.60
N ILE A 134 -4.72 6.90 -17.91
CA ILE A 134 -4.37 7.95 -16.95
C ILE A 134 -5.42 9.06 -17.02
N ASP A 135 -5.95 9.47 -15.88
CA ASP A 135 -6.89 10.59 -15.78
C ASP A 135 -6.20 11.96 -15.80
N GLU A 136 -6.98 13.03 -15.67
CA GLU A 136 -6.49 14.41 -15.71
C GLU A 136 -5.56 14.73 -14.51
N GLU A 137 -5.70 13.98 -13.42
CA GLU A 137 -4.93 14.07 -12.18
C GLU A 137 -3.67 13.17 -12.17
N GLY A 138 -3.46 12.39 -13.24
CA GLY A 138 -2.33 11.48 -13.37
C GLY A 138 -2.54 10.11 -12.72
N ALA A 139 -3.73 9.82 -12.21
CA ALA A 139 -4.09 8.58 -11.55
C ALA A 139 -4.71 7.56 -12.53
N CYS A 140 -4.80 6.31 -12.12
CA CYS A 140 -5.45 5.25 -12.88
C CYS A 140 -6.51 4.57 -12.04
N LYS A 141 -7.74 4.60 -12.56
CA LYS A 141 -8.85 3.84 -12.00
C LYS A 141 -8.72 2.36 -12.38
N ILE A 142 -8.99 1.49 -11.42
CA ILE A 142 -9.02 0.04 -11.58
C ILE A 142 -10.42 -0.44 -11.20
N ASP A 143 -11.05 -1.23 -12.07
CA ASP A 143 -12.42 -1.68 -11.89
C ASP A 143 -12.55 -3.11 -11.34
N ASP A 144 -11.47 -3.92 -11.42
CA ASP A 144 -11.49 -5.30 -10.95
C ASP A 144 -10.14 -5.79 -10.40
N LEU A 145 -10.20 -6.88 -9.64
CA LEU A 145 -9.04 -7.48 -8.99
C LEU A 145 -8.01 -8.04 -9.99
N GLU A 146 -8.46 -8.57 -11.14
CA GLU A 146 -7.56 -9.14 -12.15
C GLU A 146 -6.67 -8.04 -12.75
N THR A 147 -7.28 -6.90 -13.08
CA THR A 147 -6.59 -5.71 -13.56
C THR A 147 -5.65 -5.14 -12.50
N LEU A 148 -6.06 -5.14 -11.22
CA LEU A 148 -5.18 -4.74 -10.11
C LEU A 148 -3.92 -5.62 -10.03
N GLU A 149 -4.11 -6.94 -10.01
CA GLU A 149 -3.01 -7.90 -9.94
C GLU A 149 -2.08 -7.78 -11.17
N ALA A 150 -2.65 -7.60 -12.37
CA ALA A 150 -1.90 -7.42 -13.61
C ALA A 150 -1.11 -6.11 -13.62
N ALA A 151 -1.73 -4.98 -13.22
CA ALA A 151 -1.11 -3.67 -13.15
C ALA A 151 0.08 -3.64 -12.19
N PHE A 152 -0.10 -4.19 -10.99
CA PHE A 152 0.98 -4.22 -10.00
C PHE A 152 2.08 -5.22 -10.39
N SER A 153 1.74 -6.33 -11.04
CA SER A 153 2.74 -7.26 -11.59
C SER A 153 3.53 -6.66 -12.76
N ALA A 154 2.90 -5.83 -13.59
CA ALA A 154 3.58 -5.07 -14.64
C ALA A 154 4.50 -4.00 -14.02
N TYR A 155 3.99 -3.24 -13.05
CA TYR A 155 4.75 -2.23 -12.33
C TYR A 155 6.01 -2.80 -11.68
N LEU A 156 5.89 -3.90 -10.93
CA LEU A 156 7.03 -4.58 -10.30
C LEU A 156 8.09 -5.02 -11.31
N ARG A 157 7.67 -5.43 -12.52
CA ARG A 157 8.58 -5.89 -13.57
C ARG A 157 9.30 -4.73 -14.27
N GLU A 158 8.62 -3.62 -14.49
CA GLU A 158 9.24 -2.43 -15.09
C GLU A 158 10.21 -1.73 -14.13
N HIS A 159 10.00 -1.89 -12.82
CA HIS A 159 10.78 -1.23 -11.77
C HIS A 159 11.64 -2.20 -10.95
N GLU A 160 11.95 -3.38 -11.49
CA GLU A 160 12.74 -4.38 -10.79
C GLU A 160 14.12 -3.81 -10.40
N GLY A 161 14.40 -3.79 -9.09
CA GLY A 161 15.66 -3.26 -8.54
C GLY A 161 15.73 -1.74 -8.41
N SER A 162 14.68 -0.99 -8.80
CA SER A 162 14.62 0.47 -8.70
C SER A 162 13.47 1.01 -7.85
N LEU A 163 12.66 0.13 -7.25
CA LEU A 163 11.59 0.53 -6.34
C LEU A 163 12.17 1.25 -5.13
N ARG A 164 11.69 2.47 -4.89
CA ARG A 164 11.95 3.17 -3.63
C ARG A 164 11.13 2.52 -2.51
N ILE A 165 11.56 2.75 -1.28
CA ILE A 165 10.76 2.45 -0.10
C ILE A 165 10.24 3.77 0.47
N ASP A 166 8.94 3.84 0.75
CA ASP A 166 8.29 5.04 1.30
C ASP A 166 8.13 4.97 2.82
N GLY A 167 8.18 3.77 3.39
CA GLY A 167 8.20 3.58 4.83
C GLY A 167 8.37 2.13 5.24
N ILE A 168 8.70 1.96 6.52
CA ILE A 168 9.04 0.66 7.09
C ILE A 168 8.29 0.48 8.41
N TYR A 169 7.67 -0.67 8.56
CA TYR A 169 7.20 -1.20 9.82
C TYR A 169 8.18 -2.24 10.37
N ARG A 170 8.40 -2.22 11.69
CA ARG A 170 9.17 -3.27 12.37
C ARG A 170 8.41 -3.76 13.59
N ARG A 171 8.26 -5.07 13.71
CA ARG A 171 7.73 -5.69 14.90
C ARG A 171 8.68 -5.45 16.07
N VAL A 172 8.11 -5.13 17.23
CA VAL A 172 8.81 -4.93 18.49
C VAL A 172 8.45 -6.08 19.43
N GLY A 173 9.48 -6.74 19.94
CA GLY A 173 9.35 -7.87 20.86
C GLY A 173 9.07 -9.20 20.13
N ASP A 174 9.60 -10.27 20.70
CA ASP A 174 9.33 -11.66 20.33
C ASP A 174 8.05 -12.18 21.01
#